data_AF-A0AAD9UAD2-F1
#
_entry.id   AF-A0AAD9UAD2-F1
#
_cell.length_a   1.000
_cell.length_b   1.000
_cell.length_c   1.000
_cell.angle_alpha   90.00
_cell.angle_beta   90.00
_cell.angle_gamma   90.00
#
_symmetry.space_group_name_H-M   'P 1'
#
loop_
_entity.id
_entity.type
_entity.pdbx_description
1 polymer ?
#
loop_
_entity_poly.entity_id
_entity_poly.type
_entity_poly.pdbx_seq_one_letter_code
_entity_poly.pdbx_strand_id
1 'polypeptide(L)'
;MLCWSTENATKAYLQALKMCKRDNEPNVAEFISAMVAGHNAQLMEMACCTVMSSTALALVTAAHQTGGCIICILSGINNENIQATKVALGPHANCIEFVVEDAQKLLIDHEEYKCADFVLIDCNLDFHKGVF
;
A
#
# COMPACT_ATOMS: atom_id res chain seq x y z
N MET A 1 13.36 -6.34 19.20
CA MET A 1 13.25 -7.38 18.17
C MET A 1 11.87 -7.26 17.57
N LEU A 2 11.75 -6.86 16.30
CA LEU A 2 10.47 -6.86 15.57
C LEU A 2 10.04 -8.32 15.43
N CYS A 3 9.24 -8.79 16.37
CA CYS A 3 8.69 -10.14 16.32
C CYS A 3 7.52 -10.14 15.35
N TRP A 4 7.48 -11.12 14.47
CA TRP A 4 6.35 -11.34 13.58
C TRP A 4 5.05 -11.52 14.40
N SER A 5 4.02 -10.75 14.07
CA SER A 5 2.69 -10.85 14.65
C SER A 5 1.80 -11.74 13.79
N THR A 6 1.62 -13.00 14.22
CA THR A 6 0.69 -13.94 13.55
C THR A 6 -0.75 -13.42 13.58
N GLU A 7 -1.12 -12.68 14.63
CA GLU A 7 -2.44 -12.09 14.78
C GLU A 7 -2.70 -11.01 13.72
N ASN A 8 -1.79 -10.05 13.57
CA ASN A 8 -1.92 -8.98 12.58
C ASN A 8 -1.92 -9.55 11.16
N ALA A 9 -1.01 -10.49 10.88
CA ALA A 9 -0.94 -11.16 9.58
C ALA A 9 -2.27 -11.86 9.23
N THR A 10 -2.83 -12.62 10.16
CA THR A 10 -4.08 -13.37 9.94
C THR A 10 -5.27 -12.43 9.75
N LYS A 11 -5.38 -11.37 10.58
CA LYS A 11 -6.48 -10.41 10.48
C LYS A 11 -6.42 -9.63 9.16
N ALA A 12 -5.23 -9.19 8.75
CA ALA A 12 -5.05 -8.46 7.49
C ALA A 12 -5.40 -9.35 6.29
N TYR A 13 -4.92 -10.59 6.27
CA TYR A 13 -5.25 -11.58 5.24
C TYR A 13 -6.77 -11.79 5.10
N LEU A 14 -7.47 -12.04 6.21
CA LEU A 14 -8.93 -12.25 6.20
C LEU A 14 -9.69 -10.99 5.78
N GLN A 15 -9.17 -9.81 6.12
CA GLN A 15 -9.78 -8.54 5.71
C GLN A 15 -9.58 -8.29 4.21
N ALA A 16 -8.39 -8.52 3.68
CA ALA A 16 -8.09 -8.42 2.25
C ALA A 16 -9.00 -9.34 1.42
N LEU A 17 -9.16 -10.61 1.86
CA LEU A 17 -10.11 -11.55 1.23
C LEU A 17 -11.54 -11.00 1.15
N LYS A 18 -12.03 -10.38 2.24
CA LYS A 18 -13.38 -9.79 2.27
C LYS A 18 -13.52 -8.58 1.36
N MET A 19 -12.49 -7.72 1.29
CA MET A 19 -12.54 -6.49 0.49
C MET A 19 -12.36 -6.74 -1.01
N CYS A 20 -11.56 -7.73 -1.40
CA CYS A 20 -11.36 -8.10 -2.80
C CYS A 20 -12.64 -8.64 -3.48
N LYS A 21 -13.63 -9.15 -2.72
CA LYS A 21 -14.88 -9.76 -3.24
C LYS A 21 -14.64 -10.73 -4.41
N ARG A 22 -13.54 -11.49 -4.36
CA ARG A 22 -13.19 -12.47 -5.40
C ARG A 22 -13.78 -13.82 -5.04
N ASP A 23 -14.45 -14.45 -6.00
CA ASP A 23 -15.14 -15.74 -5.79
C ASP A 23 -14.20 -16.93 -5.74
N ASN A 24 -12.94 -16.83 -6.20
CA ASN A 24 -12.01 -17.95 -6.21
C ASN A 24 -10.57 -17.49 -5.94
N GLU A 25 -10.04 -18.07 -4.86
CA GLU A 25 -8.64 -18.14 -4.43
C GLU A 25 -7.93 -16.85 -3.96
N PRO A 26 -7.22 -16.92 -2.81
CA PRO A 26 -6.30 -15.87 -2.38
C PRO A 26 -5.22 -15.62 -3.44
N ASN A 27 -4.78 -14.39 -3.58
CA ASN A 27 -3.74 -13.99 -4.53
C ASN A 27 -2.72 -13.06 -3.84
N VAL A 28 -1.96 -12.30 -4.63
CA VAL A 28 -0.87 -11.44 -4.18
C VAL A 28 -1.31 -10.40 -3.15
N ALA A 29 -2.55 -9.89 -3.24
CA ALA A 29 -3.05 -8.87 -2.32
C ALA A 29 -3.16 -9.40 -0.88
N GLU A 30 -3.74 -10.60 -0.72
CA GLU A 30 -3.87 -11.24 0.59
C GLU A 30 -2.50 -11.57 1.18
N PHE A 31 -1.56 -12.05 0.35
CA PHE A 31 -0.19 -12.32 0.78
C PHE A 31 0.53 -11.05 1.26
N ILE A 32 0.49 -9.97 0.47
CA ILE A 32 1.12 -8.69 0.82
C ILE A 32 0.51 -8.13 2.11
N SER A 33 -0.82 -8.17 2.25
CA SER A 33 -1.49 -7.68 3.45
C SER A 33 -1.00 -8.39 4.72
N ALA A 34 -0.87 -9.71 4.66
CA ALA A 34 -0.42 -10.54 5.77
C ALA A 34 1.06 -10.26 6.11
N MET A 35 1.90 -10.15 5.08
CA MET A 35 3.33 -9.86 5.21
C MET A 35 3.59 -8.52 5.90
N VAL A 36 2.95 -7.46 5.42
CA VAL A 36 3.11 -6.10 5.93
C VAL A 36 2.59 -5.99 7.36
N ALA A 37 1.38 -6.51 7.60
CA ALA A 37 0.77 -6.46 8.92
C ALA A 37 1.49 -7.33 9.94
N GLY A 38 1.98 -8.50 9.51
CA GLY A 38 2.77 -9.40 10.34
C GLY A 38 4.09 -8.80 10.78
N HIS A 39 4.70 -7.95 9.95
CA HIS A 39 5.88 -7.16 10.34
C HIS A 39 5.53 -5.93 11.20
N ASN A 40 4.24 -5.68 11.46
CA ASN A 40 3.74 -4.52 12.19
C ASN A 40 4.20 -3.18 11.60
N ALA A 41 4.31 -3.10 10.27
CA ALA A 41 4.73 -1.89 9.56
C ALA A 41 3.83 -0.70 9.95
N GLN A 42 4.43 0.45 10.26
CA GLN A 42 3.76 1.66 10.71
C GLN A 42 3.76 2.75 9.63
N LEU A 43 4.81 2.81 8.80
CA LEU A 43 4.93 3.78 7.72
C LEU A 43 5.27 3.06 6.43
N MET A 44 4.28 2.94 5.56
CA MET A 44 4.36 2.20 4.31
C MET A 44 4.42 3.17 3.15
N GLU A 45 5.26 2.89 2.17
CA GLU A 45 5.31 3.64 0.92
C GLU A 45 4.90 2.78 -0.25
N MET A 46 4.16 3.37 -1.18
CA MET A 46 3.75 2.72 -2.41
C MET A 46 4.01 3.66 -3.59
N ALA A 47 4.76 3.19 -4.57
CA ALA A 47 4.84 3.85 -5.87
C ALA A 47 4.00 3.08 -6.89
N CYS A 48 3.09 3.79 -7.58
CA CYS A 48 2.20 3.18 -8.55
C CYS A 48 1.69 4.19 -9.60
N CYS A 49 1.25 3.68 -10.75
CA CYS A 49 0.58 4.46 -11.79
C CYS A 49 -0.92 4.67 -11.51
N THR A 50 -1.53 3.87 -10.62
CA THR A 50 -2.98 3.85 -10.40
C THR A 50 -3.37 3.66 -8.94
N VAL A 51 -4.42 4.38 -8.53
CA VAL A 51 -4.94 4.40 -7.16
C VAL A 51 -5.74 3.14 -6.81
N MET A 52 -6.26 2.42 -7.81
CA MET A 52 -7.19 1.28 -7.63
C MET A 52 -6.55 -0.09 -7.80
N SER A 53 -5.24 -0.23 -7.53
CA SER A 53 -4.58 -1.54 -7.60
C SER A 53 -4.93 -2.42 -6.42
N SER A 54 -4.96 -3.74 -6.63
CA SER A 54 -5.15 -4.70 -5.53
C SER A 54 -4.03 -4.64 -4.48
N THR A 55 -2.84 -4.14 -4.85
CA THR A 55 -1.74 -3.89 -3.92
C THR A 55 -1.99 -2.69 -3.01
N ALA A 56 -2.64 -1.63 -3.51
CA ALA A 56 -3.06 -0.50 -2.68
C ALA A 56 -4.08 -0.95 -1.62
N LEU A 57 -5.04 -1.79 -2.02
CA LEU A 57 -5.99 -2.38 -1.09
C LEU A 57 -5.31 -3.26 -0.03
N ALA A 58 -4.31 -4.05 -0.42
CA ALA A 58 -3.52 -4.86 0.51
C ALA A 58 -2.84 -4.00 1.58
N LEU A 59 -2.19 -2.91 1.19
CA LEU A 59 -1.56 -1.99 2.13
C LEU A 59 -2.59 -1.33 3.04
N VAL A 60 -3.73 -0.89 2.50
CA VAL A 60 -4.83 -0.30 3.29
C VAL A 60 -5.32 -1.27 4.37
N THR A 61 -5.46 -2.55 4.03
CA THR A 61 -5.86 -3.57 5.02
C THR A 61 -4.78 -3.79 6.09
N ALA A 62 -3.50 -3.76 5.70
CA ALA A 62 -2.40 -3.90 6.64
C ALA A 62 -2.27 -2.69 7.58
N ALA A 63 -2.38 -1.47 7.04
CA ALA A 63 -2.36 -0.22 7.79
C ALA A 63 -3.51 -0.16 8.82
N HIS A 64 -4.71 -0.57 8.41
CA HIS A 64 -5.85 -0.67 9.32
C HIS A 64 -5.59 -1.64 10.49
N GLN A 65 -4.88 -2.76 10.26
CA GLN A 65 -4.58 -3.73 11.33
C GLN A 65 -3.43 -3.31 12.24
N THR A 66 -2.46 -2.59 11.71
CA THR A 66 -1.26 -2.16 12.44
C THR A 66 -1.40 -0.79 13.09
N GLY A 67 -2.43 -0.03 12.73
CA GLY A 67 -2.55 1.39 13.07
C GLY A 67 -1.62 2.29 12.27
N GLY A 68 -0.96 1.75 11.23
CA GLY A 68 -0.02 2.49 10.39
C GLY A 68 -0.68 3.38 9.35
N CYS A 69 0.16 4.04 8.56
CA CYS A 69 -0.24 4.88 7.43
C CYS A 69 0.56 4.55 6.17
N ILE A 70 0.01 4.99 5.03
CA ILE A 70 0.52 4.73 3.70
C ILE A 70 0.73 6.06 3.00
N ILE A 71 1.90 6.25 2.41
CA ILE A 71 2.15 7.30 1.44
C ILE A 71 2.13 6.67 0.05
N CYS A 72 1.12 7.00 -0.75
CA CYS A 72 0.94 6.52 -2.10
C CYS A 72 1.40 7.58 -3.10
N ILE A 73 2.56 7.33 -3.70
CA ILE A 73 3.19 8.17 -4.71
C ILE A 73 2.67 7.76 -6.09
N LEU A 74 1.93 8.66 -6.72
CA LEU A 74 1.29 8.45 -8.01
C LEU A 74 2.12 9.07 -9.13
N SER A 75 2.68 8.21 -9.98
CA SER A 75 3.34 8.65 -11.23
C SER A 75 2.29 8.85 -12.32
N GLY A 76 1.76 10.08 -12.43
CA GLY A 76 0.80 10.48 -13.47
C GLY A 76 -0.30 11.43 -12.99
N ILE A 77 -0.90 12.16 -13.92
CA ILE A 77 -1.97 13.14 -13.63
C ILE A 77 -3.32 12.44 -13.77
N ASN A 78 -3.86 11.91 -12.67
CA ASN A 78 -5.27 11.47 -12.62
C ASN A 78 -5.87 11.77 -11.25
N ASN A 79 -5.90 13.06 -10.88
CA ASN A 79 -6.52 13.55 -9.64
C ASN A 79 -8.01 13.15 -9.51
N GLU A 80 -8.70 12.95 -10.64
CA GLU A 80 -10.09 12.52 -10.69
C GLU A 80 -10.31 11.16 -10.01
N ASN A 81 -9.30 10.29 -10.01
CA ASN A 81 -9.38 8.96 -9.39
C ASN A 81 -9.14 8.98 -7.88
N ILE A 82 -8.48 10.00 -7.34
CA ILE A 82 -8.12 10.05 -5.91
C ILE A 82 -9.36 10.20 -5.04
N GLN A 83 -10.24 11.14 -5.37
CA GLN A 83 -11.46 11.38 -4.58
C GLN A 83 -12.41 10.19 -4.66
N ALA A 84 -12.62 9.63 -5.86
CA ALA A 84 -13.41 8.42 -6.04
C ALA A 84 -12.85 7.24 -5.24
N THR A 85 -11.52 7.09 -5.20
CA THR A 85 -10.87 6.05 -4.39
C THR A 85 -11.06 6.27 -2.90
N LYS A 86 -10.90 7.50 -2.40
CA LYS A 86 -11.17 7.82 -0.99
C LYS A 86 -12.63 7.50 -0.60
N VAL A 87 -13.58 7.83 -1.46
CA VAL A 87 -15.00 7.49 -1.26
C VAL A 87 -15.19 5.97 -1.23
N ALA A 88 -14.56 5.23 -2.16
CA ALA A 88 -14.66 3.77 -2.22
C ALA A 88 -14.01 3.06 -1.02
N LEU A 89 -12.91 3.61 -0.49
CA LEU A 89 -12.23 3.10 0.71
C LEU A 89 -13.01 3.41 2.00
N GLY A 90 -13.88 4.42 1.97
CA GLY A 90 -14.72 4.81 3.10
C GLY A 90 -13.89 5.07 4.37
N PRO A 91 -14.16 4.38 5.50
CA PRO A 91 -13.42 4.59 6.75
C PRO A 91 -11.92 4.27 6.64
N HIS A 92 -11.52 3.45 5.66
CA HIS A 92 -10.13 3.10 5.44
C HIS A 92 -9.33 4.18 4.72
N ALA A 93 -9.97 5.21 4.16
CA ALA A 93 -9.28 6.31 3.47
C ALA A 93 -8.36 7.13 4.40
N ASN A 94 -8.57 7.07 5.71
CA ASN A 94 -7.79 7.83 6.69
C ASN A 94 -6.36 7.32 6.88
N CYS A 95 -6.06 6.09 6.43
CA CYS A 95 -4.71 5.52 6.54
C CYS A 95 -3.86 5.76 5.29
N ILE A 96 -4.36 6.45 4.26
CA ILE A 96 -3.64 6.67 3.00
C ILE A 96 -3.57 8.15 2.61
N GLU A 97 -2.35 8.61 2.40
CA GLU A 97 -2.01 9.91 1.82
C GLU A 97 -1.58 9.73 0.37
N PHE A 98 -1.98 10.64 -0.51
CA PHE A 98 -1.62 10.60 -1.92
C PHE A 98 -0.71 11.76 -2.27
N VAL A 99 0.43 11.45 -2.88
CA VAL A 99 1.41 12.41 -3.39
C VAL A 99 1.48 12.24 -4.90
N VAL A 100 1.25 13.32 -5.65
CA VAL A 100 1.23 13.27 -7.12
C VAL A 100 2.51 13.89 -7.65
N GLU A 101 3.52 13.06 -7.85
CA GLU A 101 4.88 13.48 -8.22
C GLU A 101 5.61 12.38 -9.00
N ASP A 102 6.83 12.70 -9.44
CA ASP A 102 7.73 11.74 -10.07
C ASP A 102 8.25 10.76 -9.00
N ALA A 103 7.70 9.54 -8.97
CA ALA A 103 8.07 8.58 -7.94
C ALA A 103 9.51 8.08 -8.07
N GLN A 104 10.16 8.22 -9.24
CA GLN A 104 11.58 7.94 -9.35
C GLN A 104 12.40 8.95 -8.53
N LYS A 105 12.08 10.24 -8.64
CA LYS A 105 12.76 11.30 -7.89
C LYS A 105 12.51 11.19 -6.39
N LEU A 106 11.26 10.91 -5.98
CA LEU A 106 10.94 10.83 -4.56
C LEU A 106 11.60 9.64 -3.86
N LEU A 107 11.64 8.47 -4.50
CA LEU A 107 12.24 7.29 -3.89
C LEU A 107 13.77 7.33 -3.88
N ILE A 108 14.41 8.00 -4.86
CA ILE A 108 15.87 8.02 -5.00
C ILE A 108 16.50 9.25 -4.33
N ASP A 109 15.88 10.42 -4.48
CA ASP A 109 16.53 11.71 -4.17
C ASP A 109 16.09 12.34 -2.84
N HIS A 110 14.96 11.94 -2.24
CA HIS A 110 14.43 12.57 -1.02
C HIS A 110 14.76 11.81 0.26
N GLU A 111 15.43 12.48 1.20
CA GLU A 111 15.71 11.92 2.54
C GLU A 111 14.47 11.71 3.40
N GLU A 112 13.37 12.41 3.11
CA GLU A 112 12.11 12.34 3.86
C GLU A 112 11.44 10.95 3.76
N TYR A 113 11.68 10.22 2.67
CA TYR A 113 11.11 8.88 2.42
C TYR A 113 12.02 7.73 2.93
N LYS A 114 13.14 8.05 3.59
CA LYS A 114 14.00 7.04 4.25
C LYS A 114 13.38 6.46 5.52
N CYS A 115 12.27 7.01 6.00
CA CYS A 115 11.63 6.61 7.25
C CYS A 115 10.64 5.45 7.10
N ALA A 116 10.30 5.06 5.87
CA ALA A 116 9.39 3.94 5.65
C ALA A 116 9.98 2.62 6.16
N ASP A 117 9.15 1.86 6.87
CA ASP A 117 9.49 0.52 7.34
C ASP A 117 8.96 -0.59 6.41
N PHE A 118 8.24 -0.21 5.35
CA PHE A 118 7.87 -1.07 4.23
C PHE A 118 7.71 -0.26 2.93
N VAL A 119 8.27 -0.75 1.82
CA VAL A 119 8.15 -0.10 0.50
C VAL A 119 7.60 -1.10 -0.51
N LEU A 120 6.57 -0.68 -1.25
CA LEU A 120 5.98 -1.42 -2.36
C LEU A 120 6.16 -0.66 -3.67
N ILE A 121 6.76 -1.32 -4.66
CA ILE A 121 6.90 -0.78 -6.01
C ILE A 121 5.99 -1.58 -6.93
N ASP A 122 5.03 -0.91 -7.55
CA ASP A 122 4.24 -1.53 -8.62
C ASP A 122 5.10 -1.60 -9.89
N CYS A 123 5.44 -2.81 -10.33
CA CYS A 123 6.28 -3.03 -11.52
C CYS A 123 5.62 -2.58 -12.84
N ASN A 124 4.35 -2.17 -12.83
CA ASN A 124 3.75 -1.47 -13.97
C ASN A 124 4.32 -0.05 -14.17
N LEU A 125 5.17 0.44 -13.25
CA LEU A 125 5.96 1.65 -13.44
C LEU A 125 7.08 1.42 -14.46
N ASP A 126 7.21 2.31 -15.45
CA ASP A 126 8.23 2.19 -16.50
C ASP A 126 9.68 2.20 -15.95
N PHE A 127 9.89 2.82 -14.78
CA PHE A 127 11.21 2.98 -14.15
C PHE A 127 11.45 2.03 -12.97
N HIS A 128 10.62 0.99 -12.75
CA HIS A 128 10.77 0.07 -11.60
C HIS A 128 12.17 -0.56 -11.45
N LYS A 129 12.94 -0.66 -12.55
CA LYS A 129 14.32 -1.19 -12.56
C LYS A 129 15.37 -0.22 -12.01
N GLY A 130 15.06 1.07 -11.93
CA GLY A 130 16.00 2.10 -11.48
C GLY A 130 15.88 2.47 -10.01
N VAL A 131 14.95 1.84 -9.28
CA VAL A 131 14.60 2.25 -7.91
C VAL A 131 15.51 1.61 -6.85
N PHE A 132 16.33 0.60 -7.17
CA PHE A 132 17.32 0.01 -6.26
C PHE A 132 18.53 -0.55 -7.01
#